data_AF-A0A0M3HRE6-F1
#
_entry.id   AF-A0A0M3HRE6-F1
#
_cell.length_a   1.000
_cell.length_b   1.000
_cell.length_c   1.000
_cell.angle_alpha   90.00
_cell.angle_beta   90.00
_cell.angle_gamma   90.00
#
_symmetry.space_group_name_H-M   'P 1'
#
loop_
_entity.id
_entity.type
_entity.pdbx_description
1 polymer ?
#
loop_
_entity_poly.entity_id
_entity_poly.type
_entity_poly.pdbx_seq_one_letter_code
_entity_poly.pdbx_strand_id
1 'polypeptide(L)' 'MVKPLVEFVASLHKNRTDDRTLQRCCQASIRGDVVSIRIEFNEEGQYGLDIYTSSQLIFFIDLLFSLTALRERW' A
#
# COMPACT_ATOMS: atom_id res chain seq x y z
N MET A 1 8.60 -18.52 -22.67
CA MET A 1 7.89 -18.59 -21.38
C MET A 1 8.14 -17.28 -20.66
N VAL A 2 7.12 -16.43 -20.51
CA VAL A 2 7.24 -15.18 -19.74
C VAL A 2 7.41 -15.62 -18.28
N LYS A 3 8.56 -15.31 -17.66
CA LYS A 3 8.76 -15.56 -16.23
C LYS A 3 7.59 -14.90 -15.49
N PRO A 4 6.89 -15.60 -14.57
CA PRO A 4 5.85 -14.96 -13.77
C PRO A 4 6.45 -13.71 -13.14
N LEU A 5 5.73 -12.59 -13.29
CA LEU A 5 6.14 -11.29 -12.77
C LEU A 5 6.59 -11.47 -11.32
N VAL A 6 7.85 -11.10 -11.12
CA VAL A 6 8.60 -11.25 -9.88
C VAL A 6 7.75 -10.70 -8.73
N GLU A 7 7.74 -11.40 -7.60
CA GLU A 7 6.85 -11.13 -6.46
C GLU A 7 6.77 -9.62 -6.16
N PHE A 8 5.58 -9.04 -6.30
CA PHE A 8 5.30 -7.67 -5.88
C PHE A 8 4.94 -7.66 -4.41
N VAL A 9 5.57 -6.75 -3.68
CA VAL A 9 5.30 -6.55 -2.27
C VAL A 9 4.98 -5.08 -2.06
N ALA A 10 3.94 -4.83 -1.26
CA ALA A 10 3.53 -3.50 -0.86
C ALA A 10 3.66 -3.39 0.65
N SER A 11 4.42 -2.41 1.12
CA SER A 11 4.59 -2.12 2.54
C SER A 11 3.97 -0.76 2.86
N LEU A 12 3.18 -0.74 3.92
CA LEU A 12 2.49 0.47 4.37
C LEU A 12 3.17 0.99 5.63
N HIS A 13 3.53 2.27 5.61
CA HIS A 13 4.21 2.94 6.71
C HIS A 13 3.37 4.12 7.19
N LYS A 14 3.39 4.39 8.49
CA LYS A 14 2.81 5.59 9.09
C LYS A 14 3.68 6.05 10.24
N ASN A 15 3.90 7.35 10.32
CA ASN A 15 4.67 7.95 11.40
C ASN A 15 4.05 7.62 12.77
N ARG A 16 4.87 7.11 13.70
CA ARG A 16 4.50 6.75 15.09
C ARG A 16 3.53 5.56 15.23
N THR A 17 3.30 4.78 14.18
CA THR A 17 2.48 3.56 14.23
C THR A 17 3.35 2.32 14.07
N ASP A 18 3.04 1.25 14.82
CA ASP A 18 3.77 -0.01 14.75
C ASP A 18 3.56 -0.73 13.41
N ASP A 19 4.65 -1.13 12.78
CA ASP A 19 4.69 -1.75 11.44
C ASP A 19 3.86 -3.05 11.36
N ARG A 20 3.77 -3.83 12.44
CA ARG A 20 3.01 -5.09 12.44
C ARG A 20 1.52 -4.89 12.28
N THR A 21 1.01 -3.76 12.78
CA THR A 21 -0.40 -3.39 12.63
C THR A 21 -0.68 -2.99 11.19
N LEU A 22 0.25 -2.26 10.57
CA LEU A 22 0.15 -1.75 9.21
C LEU A 22 0.30 -2.85 8.15
N GLN A 23 1.10 -3.88 8.41
CA GLN A 23 1.22 -5.05 7.52
C GLN A 23 -0.10 -5.79 7.33
N ARG A 24 -0.98 -5.82 8.34
CA ARG A 24 -2.32 -6.43 8.21
C ARG A 24 -3.28 -5.56 7.41
N CYS A 25 -3.03 -4.26 7.38
CA CYS A 25 -3.83 -3.27 6.67
C CYS A 25 -3.50 -3.19 5.18
N CYS A 26 -2.42 -3.82 4.71
CA CYS A 26 -2.01 -3.81 3.31
C CYS A 26 -2.08 -5.22 2.73
N GLN A 27 -2.84 -5.39 1.65
CA GLN A 27 -2.91 -6.65 0.91
C GLN A 27 -2.61 -6.40 -0.57
N ALA A 28 -1.54 -7.02 -1.07
CA ALA A 28 -1.22 -7.05 -2.49
C ALA A 28 -1.70 -8.37 -3.10
N SER A 29 -2.35 -8.29 -4.27
CA SER A 29 -2.75 -9.45 -5.05
C SER A 29 -2.40 -9.23 -6.51
N ILE A 30 -1.87 -10.26 -7.15
CA ILE A 30 -1.45 -10.23 -8.55
C ILE A 30 -2.41 -11.11 -9.34
N ARG A 31 -3.04 -10.55 -10.37
CA ARG A 31 -3.87 -11.31 -11.32
C ARG A 31 -3.42 -10.97 -12.74
N GLY A 32 -2.67 -11.88 -13.35
CA GLY A 32 -2.06 -11.66 -14.66
C GLY A 32 -1.02 -10.54 -14.60
N ASP A 33 -1.29 -9.47 -15.33
CA ASP A 33 -0.49 -8.25 -15.44
C ASP A 33 -0.96 -7.11 -14.49
N VAL A 34 -2.05 -7.34 -13.75
CA VAL A 34 -2.60 -6.33 -12.83
C VAL A 34 -2.18 -6.63 -11.38
N VAL A 35 -1.53 -5.65 -10.77
CA VAL A 35 -1.25 -5.63 -9.32
C VAL A 35 -2.32 -4.79 -8.62
N SER A 36 -3.09 -5.43 -7.75
CA SER A 36 -4.11 -4.77 -6.94
C SER A 36 -3.61 -4.65 -5.50
N ILE A 37 -3.60 -3.43 -4.97
CA ILE A 37 -3.22 -3.17 -3.58
C ILE A 37 -4.45 -2.64 -2.85
N ARG A 38 -4.88 -3.36 -1.82
CA ARG A 38 -5.97 -2.96 -0.94
C ARG A 38 -5.38 -2.48 0.38
N ILE A 39 -5.77 -1.28 0.79
CA ILE A 39 -5.33 -0.65 2.04
C ILE A 39 -6.56 -0.39 2.91
N GLU A 40 -6.50 -0.83 4.16
CA GLU A 40 -7.50 -0.55 5.18
C GLU A 40 -6.91 0.43 6.20
N PHE A 41 -7.33 1.70 6.13
CA PHE A 41 -6.84 2.74 7.03
C PHE A 41 -7.53 2.64 8.39
N ASN A 42 -6.76 2.31 9.44
CA ASN A 42 -7.30 2.23 10.80
C ASN A 42 -7.51 3.60 11.46
N GLU A 43 -6.78 4.62 11.02
CA GLU A 43 -6.75 5.94 11.66
C GLU A 43 -6.49 7.03 10.62
N GLU A 44 -6.89 8.28 10.90
CA GLU A 44 -6.48 9.42 10.09
C GLU A 44 -4.96 9.66 10.17
N GLY A 45 -4.40 10.19 9.08
CA GLY A 45 -3.00 10.59 9.01
C GLY A 45 -2.37 10.45 7.64
N GLN A 46 -1.06 10.71 7.60
CA GLN A 46 -0.23 10.50 6.42
C GLN A 46 0.39 9.10 6.47
N TYR A 47 0.18 8.36 5.39
CA TYR A 47 0.71 7.03 5.15
C TYR A 47 1.67 7.08 3.97
N GLY A 48 2.75 6.30 4.03
CA GLY A 48 3.62 6.01 2.89
C GLY A 48 3.36 4.60 2.42
N LEU A 49 3.21 4.40 1.10
CA LEU A 49 3.12 3.10 0.48
C LEU A 49 4.36 2.86 -0.38
N ASP A 50 5.15 1.88 0.02
CA ASP A 50 6.32 1.40 -0.71
C ASP A 50 5.94 0.18 -1.54
N ILE A 51 6.08 0.26 -2.86
CA ILE A 51 5.85 -0.85 -3.77
C ILE A 51 7.20 -1.28 -4.33
N TYR A 52 7.60 -2.50 -4.02
CA TYR A 52 8.86 -3.07 -4.46
C TYR A 52 8.65 -4.41 -5.13
N THR A 53 9.61 -4.74 -5.99
CA THR A 53 9.82 -6.08 -6.50
C THR A 53 11.01 -6.71 -5.78
N SER A 54 11.16 -8.02 -5.94
CA SER A 54 12.29 -8.82 -5.40
C SER A 54 13.68 -8.16 -5.52
N SER A 55 13.91 -7.26 -6.48
CA SER A 55 15.21 -6.62 -6.70
C SER A 55 15.25 -5.11 -6.44
N GLN A 56 14.11 -4.40 -6.42
CA GLN A 56 14.13 -2.93 -6.36
C GLN A 56 12.79 -2.31 -5.90
N LEU A 57 12.87 -1.17 -5.21
CA LEU A 57 11.74 -0.26 -5.01
C LEU A 57 11.32 0.34 -6.35
N ILE A 58 10.03 0.24 -6.68
CA ILE A 58 9.49 0.74 -7.94
C ILE A 58 8.75 2.06 -7.71
N PHE A 59 7.92 2.12 -6.67
CA PHE A 59 7.11 3.30 -6.38
C PHE A 59 7.07 3.60 -4.89
N PHE A 60 7.05 4.88 -4.59
CA PHE A 60 6.70 5.43 -3.30
C PHE A 60 5.49 6.34 -3.47
N ILE A 61 4.45 6.13 -2.68
CA ILE A 61 3.21 6.90 -2.76
C ILE A 61 2.89 7.45 -1.38
N ASP A 62 2.81 8.78 -1.27
CA ASP A 62 2.26 9.47 -0.11
C ASP A 62 0.72 9.48 -0.17
N LEU A 63 0.10 8.88 0.83
CA LEU A 63 -1.35 8.76 0.98
C LEU A 63 -1.80 9.55 2.21
N LEU A 64 -2.46 10.68 1.99
CA LEU A 64 -3.11 11.41 3.08
C LEU A 64 -4.54 10.90 3.26
N PHE A 65 -4.81 10.22 4.37
CA PHE A 65 -6.15 9.79 4.74
C PHE A 65 -6.74 10.72 5.81
N SER A 66 -7.84 11.38 5.47
CA SER A 66 -8.67 12.14 6.41
C SER A 66 -10.15 11.85 6.15
N LEU A 67 -10.87 11.47 7.20
CA LEU A 67 -12.32 11.30 7.24
C LEU A 67 -13.02 12.62 6.89
N THR A 68 -12.45 13.76 7.28
CA THR A 68 -12.97 15.09 6.92
C THR A 68 -12.93 15.29 5.41
N ALA A 69 -11.82 14.93 4.76
CA ALA A 69 -11.68 15.03 3.30
C ALA A 69 -12.59 14.06 2.54
N LEU A 70 -12.97 12.93 3.16
CA LEU A 70 -13.95 12.01 2.58
C LEU A 70 -15.38 12.55 2.69
N ARG A 71 -15.71 13.25 3.78
CA ARG A 71 -17.03 13.83 4.01
C ARG A 71 -17.36 14.98 3.07
N GLU A 72 -16.37 15.72 2.58
CA GLU A 72 -16.58 16.79 1.59
C GLU A 72 -16.72 16.29 0.15
N ARG A 73 -16.57 14.98 -0.08
CA ARG A 73 -16.60 14.37 -1.42
C ARG A 73 -17.88 13.58 -1.72
N TRP A 74 -18.87 13.66 -0.83
CA TRP A 74 -20.21 13.06 -0.97
C TRP A 74 -21.30 14.06 -0.64
#